data_AF-A0A0B2UP71-F1
#
_entry.id   AF-A0A0B2UP71-F1
#
_cell.length_a   1.000
_cell.length_b   1.000
_cell.length_c   1.000
_cell.angle_alpha   90.00
_cell.angle_beta   90.00
_cell.angle_gamma   90.00
#
_symmetry.space_group_name_H-M   'P 1'
#
loop_
_entity.id
_entity.type
_entity.pdbx_description
1 polymer ?
#
loop_
_entity_poly.entity_id
_entity_poly.type
_entity_poly.pdbx_seq_one_letter_code
_entity_poly.pdbx_strand_id
1 'polypeptide(L)'
;MAKSGDIDMLFEVRNNFLLGAYQNSINEAQNVRLKSDEERLARDVYMYRAYIAQNKPSIALSEINASSAPPALVAVRRFAEYMANPANRSKIVEEVEAEFNGDIPNDDTVFLMSAIIYMREQNIDNALRLLHQSDSLECRAATVQCLLKLDRVDLAAKEVKKMQEIDEDSTVTQLALAWLNTALVSLC
;
A
#
# COMPACT_ATOMS: atom_id res chain seq x y z
N MET A 1 9.39 5.75 -16.68
CA MET A 1 9.95 6.95 -17.34
C MET A 1 9.40 8.17 -16.61
N ALA A 2 10.20 8.76 -15.71
CA ALA A 2 9.83 10.00 -15.04
C ALA A 2 9.78 11.14 -16.06
N LYS A 3 8.63 11.80 -16.20
CA LYS A 3 8.57 13.08 -16.91
C LYS A 3 9.31 14.11 -16.05
N SER A 4 10.54 14.43 -16.43
CA SER A 4 11.30 15.54 -15.86
C SER A 4 10.51 16.85 -15.98
N GLY A 5 10.01 17.37 -14.86
CA GLY A 5 9.50 18.75 -14.76
C GLY A 5 8.20 18.96 -13.98
N ASP A 6 7.41 17.92 -13.71
CA ASP A 6 6.23 18.07 -12.84
C ASP A 6 6.65 17.85 -11.37
N ILE A 7 6.48 18.88 -10.55
CA ILE A 7 6.63 18.77 -9.10
C ILE A 7 5.57 17.77 -8.63
N ASP A 8 5.98 16.68 -7.99
CA ASP A 8 5.04 15.74 -7.38
C ASP A 8 4.34 16.43 -6.19
N MET A 9 3.16 16.97 -6.47
CA MET A 9 2.37 17.72 -5.48
C MET A 9 1.97 16.86 -4.29
N LEU A 10 2.01 15.53 -4.42
CA LEU A 10 1.68 14.58 -3.36
C LEU A 10 2.91 14.07 -2.61
N PHE A 11 4.12 14.52 -2.96
CA PHE A 11 5.35 14.05 -2.35
C PHE A 11 5.30 14.09 -0.81
N GLU A 12 4.93 15.24 -0.23
CA GLU A 12 4.82 15.40 1.22
C GLU A 12 3.74 14.50 1.84
N VAL A 13 2.61 14.32 1.16
CA VAL A 13 1.51 13.45 1.63
C VAL A 13 1.99 12.00 1.72
N ARG A 14 2.65 11.51 0.67
CA ARG A 14 3.21 10.15 0.58
C ARG A 14 4.31 9.96 1.61
N ASN A 15 5.25 10.89 1.68
CA ASN A 15 6.40 10.81 2.57
C ASN A 15 5.97 10.77 4.05
N ASN A 16 5.07 11.68 4.46
CA ASN A 16 4.53 11.66 5.83
C ASN A 16 3.78 10.37 6.15
N PHE A 17 3.03 9.80 5.19
CA PHE A 17 2.36 8.51 5.39
C PHE A 17 3.35 7.38 5.62
N LEU A 18 4.37 7.27 4.77
CA LEU A 18 5.39 6.21 4.81
C LEU A 18 6.24 6.27 6.08
N LEU A 19 6.51 7.48 6.58
CA LEU A 19 7.23 7.70 7.85
C LEU A 19 6.36 7.50 9.09
N GLY A 20 5.07 7.18 8.94
CA GLY A 20 4.13 7.00 10.05
C GLY A 20 3.61 8.31 10.67
N ALA A 21 3.96 9.46 10.09
CA ALA A 21 3.42 10.78 10.48
C ALA A 21 2.01 10.98 9.91
N TYR A 22 1.08 10.07 10.24
CA TYR A 22 -0.25 9.98 9.63
C TYR A 22 -1.07 11.27 9.77
N GLN A 23 -0.98 11.98 10.91
CA GLN A 23 -1.71 13.23 11.10
C GLN A 23 -1.19 14.34 10.17
N ASN A 24 0.12 14.41 9.96
CA ASN A 24 0.72 15.37 9.04
C ASN A 24 0.32 15.03 7.60
N SER A 25 0.34 13.76 7.23
CA SER A 25 -0.12 13.30 5.90
C SER A 25 -1.56 13.73 5.61
N ILE A 26 -2.47 13.61 6.58
CA ILE A 26 -3.87 14.07 6.46
C ILE A 26 -3.94 15.59 6.31
N ASN A 27 -3.20 16.35 7.14
CA ASN A 27 -3.20 17.81 7.09
C ASN A 27 -2.68 18.31 5.72
N GLU A 28 -1.60 17.72 5.20
CA GLU A 28 -1.07 18.07 3.87
C GLU A 28 -2.05 17.69 2.76
N ALA A 29 -2.69 16.52 2.85
CA ALA A 29 -3.70 16.09 1.89
C ALA A 29 -4.88 17.08 1.84
N GLN A 30 -5.33 17.62 2.98
CA GLN A 30 -6.43 18.59 2.99
C GLN A 30 -6.07 19.95 2.39
N ASN A 31 -4.78 20.32 2.42
CA ASN A 31 -4.30 21.62 1.95
C ASN A 31 -3.81 21.61 0.49
N VAL A 32 -3.43 20.44 -0.05
CA VAL A 32 -2.89 20.35 -1.41
C VAL A 32 -3.96 20.67 -2.46
N ARG A 33 -3.61 21.54 -3.41
CA ARG A 33 -4.47 21.92 -4.54
C ARG A 33 -4.08 21.12 -5.77
N LEU A 34 -4.96 20.22 -6.18
CA LEU A 34 -4.73 19.26 -7.26
C LEU A 34 -5.59 19.61 -8.46
N LYS A 35 -5.05 19.39 -9.65
CA LYS A 35 -5.70 19.80 -10.90
C LYS A 35 -6.43 18.62 -11.54
N SER A 36 -5.82 17.43 -11.54
CA SER A 36 -6.42 16.26 -12.16
C SER A 36 -7.29 15.45 -11.19
N ASP A 37 -8.25 14.71 -11.75
CA ASP A 37 -9.05 13.76 -10.98
C ASP A 37 -8.18 12.58 -10.48
N GLU A 38 -7.15 12.19 -11.25
CA GLU A 38 -6.19 11.15 -10.89
C GLU A 38 -5.35 11.54 -9.66
N GLU A 39 -4.86 12.77 -9.61
CA GLU A 39 -4.16 13.31 -8.44
C GLU A 39 -5.07 13.34 -7.21
N ARG A 40 -6.32 13.79 -7.37
CA ARG A 40 -7.30 13.83 -6.28
C ARG A 40 -7.60 12.43 -5.76
N LEU A 41 -7.75 11.45 -6.65
CA LEU A 41 -7.89 10.05 -6.28
C LEU A 41 -6.68 9.55 -5.50
N ALA A 42 -5.46 9.79 -5.98
CA ALA A 42 -4.24 9.38 -5.29
C ALA A 42 -4.11 10.02 -3.90
N ARG A 43 -4.42 11.31 -3.77
CA ARG A 43 -4.49 12.00 -2.47
C ARG A 43 -5.48 11.31 -1.53
N ASP A 44 -6.69 11.05 -1.99
CA ASP A 44 -7.75 10.46 -1.18
C ASP A 44 -7.35 9.05 -0.70
N VAL A 45 -6.71 8.25 -1.56
CA VAL A 45 -6.14 6.95 -1.19
C VAL A 45 -5.18 7.07 -0.01
N TYR A 46 -4.19 7.97 -0.05
CA TYR A 46 -3.26 8.15 1.08
C TYR A 46 -3.96 8.71 2.33
N MET A 47 -4.87 9.67 2.16
CA MET A 47 -5.60 10.27 3.28
C MET A 47 -6.42 9.21 4.03
N TYR A 48 -7.18 8.37 3.33
CA TYR A 48 -7.97 7.31 3.97
C TYR A 48 -7.09 6.21 4.55
N ARG A 49 -5.99 5.82 3.88
CA ARG A 49 -5.00 4.89 4.46
C ARG A 49 -4.41 5.45 5.77
N ALA A 50 -4.12 6.75 5.83
CA ALA A 50 -3.65 7.42 7.04
C ALA A 50 -4.71 7.40 8.16
N TYR A 51 -5.99 7.63 7.86
CA TYR A 51 -7.08 7.49 8.83
C TYR A 51 -7.20 6.07 9.39
N ILE A 52 -7.11 5.05 8.52
CA ILE A 52 -7.14 3.64 8.95
C ILE A 52 -5.94 3.33 9.84
N ALA A 53 -4.74 3.82 9.50
CA ALA A 53 -3.54 3.63 10.31
C ALA A 53 -3.62 4.31 11.70
N GLN A 54 -4.40 5.39 11.84
CA GLN A 54 -4.72 6.01 13.13
C GLN A 54 -5.83 5.29 13.92
N ASN A 55 -6.24 4.08 13.51
CA ASN A 55 -7.36 3.34 14.11
C ASN A 55 -8.70 4.10 14.00
N LYS A 56 -8.90 4.86 12.91
CA LYS A 56 -10.16 5.55 12.57
C LYS A 56 -10.77 5.03 11.25
N PRO A 57 -11.04 3.71 11.11
CA PRO A 57 -11.58 3.15 9.88
C PRO A 57 -13.01 3.63 9.57
N SER A 58 -13.75 4.11 10.58
CA SER A 58 -15.12 4.60 10.42
C SER A 58 -15.26 5.74 9.41
N ILE A 59 -14.23 6.59 9.27
CA ILE A 59 -14.22 7.73 8.33
C ILE A 59 -14.24 7.23 6.88
N ALA A 60 -13.35 6.28 6.54
CA ALA A 60 -13.34 5.65 5.23
C ALA A 60 -14.65 4.90 4.95
N LEU A 61 -15.24 4.27 5.97
CA LEU A 61 -16.51 3.57 5.86
C LEU A 61 -17.74 4.49 5.73
N SER A 62 -17.67 5.75 6.16
CA SER A 62 -18.76 6.71 5.98
C SER A 62 -18.64 7.48 4.66
N GLU A 63 -17.42 7.81 4.23
CA GLU A 63 -17.20 8.74 3.11
C GLU A 63 -17.04 8.03 1.76
N ILE A 64 -16.51 6.80 1.73
CA ILE A 64 -16.30 6.07 0.48
C ILE A 64 -17.54 5.25 0.13
N ASN A 65 -18.21 5.53 -0.98
CA ASN A 65 -19.35 4.72 -1.44
C ASN A 65 -18.86 3.49 -2.24
N ALA A 66 -19.17 2.27 -1.77
CA ALA A 66 -18.72 1.03 -2.40
C ALA A 66 -19.22 0.81 -3.84
N SER A 67 -20.36 1.39 -4.21
CA SER A 67 -20.97 1.16 -5.54
C SER A 67 -20.55 2.16 -6.60
N SER A 68 -20.04 3.34 -6.21
CA SER A 68 -19.73 4.43 -7.14
C SER A 68 -18.28 4.91 -7.06
N ALA A 69 -17.51 4.46 -6.06
CA ALA A 69 -16.12 4.86 -5.92
C ALA A 69 -15.21 4.13 -6.93
N PRO A 70 -14.09 4.76 -7.33
CA PRO A 70 -13.05 4.09 -8.11
C PRO A 70 -12.50 2.85 -7.41
N PRO A 71 -12.00 1.84 -8.16
CA PRO A 71 -11.49 0.58 -7.60
C PRO A 71 -10.48 0.76 -6.46
N ALA A 72 -9.56 1.73 -6.59
CA ALA A 72 -8.57 2.04 -5.55
C ALA A 72 -9.22 2.41 -4.20
N LEU A 73 -10.26 3.24 -4.20
CA LEU A 73 -10.96 3.63 -2.97
C LEU A 73 -11.83 2.50 -2.43
N VAL A 74 -12.43 1.69 -3.30
CA VAL A 74 -13.17 0.48 -2.87
C VAL A 74 -12.24 -0.49 -2.14
N ALA A 75 -11.01 -0.69 -2.64
CA ALA A 75 -10.01 -1.52 -1.97
C ALA A 75 -9.59 -0.95 -0.60
N VAL A 76 -9.41 0.37 -0.49
CA VAL A 76 -9.13 1.03 0.79
C VAL A 76 -10.31 0.90 1.77
N ARG A 77 -11.54 1.05 1.29
CA ARG A 77 -12.76 0.85 2.10
C ARG A 77 -12.85 -0.59 2.61
N ARG A 78 -12.59 -1.59 1.76
CA ARG A 78 -12.59 -2.99 2.16
C ARG A 78 -11.55 -3.26 3.25
N PHE A 79 -10.35 -2.71 3.10
CA PHE A 79 -9.34 -2.80 4.16
C PHE A 79 -9.79 -2.11 5.45
N ALA A 80 -10.48 -0.98 5.37
CA ALA A 80 -11.08 -0.34 6.54
C ALA A 80 -12.09 -1.25 7.25
N GLU A 81 -12.94 -1.96 6.48
CA GLU A 81 -13.89 -2.93 7.03
C GLU A 81 -13.19 -4.10 7.73
N TYR A 82 -12.12 -4.62 7.11
CA TYR A 82 -11.28 -5.68 7.69
C TYR A 82 -10.64 -5.26 9.02
N MET A 83 -10.19 -4.00 9.11
CA MET A 83 -9.61 -3.43 10.32
C MET A 83 -10.67 -3.14 11.40
N ALA A 84 -11.85 -2.69 11.01
CA ALA A 84 -12.93 -2.31 11.94
C ALA A 84 -13.64 -3.53 12.56
N ASN A 85 -13.86 -4.59 11.79
CA ASN A 85 -14.75 -5.70 12.17
C ASN A 85 -14.01 -7.05 12.17
N PRO A 86 -13.41 -7.47 13.29
CA PRO A 86 -12.72 -8.76 13.40
C PRO A 86 -13.61 -9.96 13.03
N ALA A 87 -14.91 -9.89 13.31
CA ALA A 87 -15.87 -10.95 12.98
C ALA A 87 -16.09 -11.16 11.47
N ASN A 88 -15.89 -10.11 10.66
CA ASN A 88 -16.11 -10.17 9.21
C ASN A 88 -14.84 -10.50 8.42
N ARG A 89 -13.68 -10.68 9.08
CA ARG A 89 -12.39 -10.88 8.40
C ARG A 89 -12.42 -12.06 7.44
N SER A 90 -12.94 -13.21 7.86
CA SER A 90 -13.01 -14.40 7.01
C SER A 90 -13.84 -14.15 5.74
N LYS A 91 -14.99 -13.49 5.86
CA LYS A 91 -15.84 -13.12 4.72
C LYS A 91 -15.11 -12.17 3.75
N ILE A 92 -14.39 -11.18 4.29
CA ILE A 92 -13.64 -10.23 3.46
C ILE A 92 -12.49 -10.92 2.72
N VAL A 93 -11.83 -11.88 3.36
CA VAL A 93 -10.76 -12.68 2.73
C VAL A 93 -11.32 -13.53 1.59
N GLU A 94 -12.48 -14.17 1.80
CA GLU A 94 -13.19 -14.91 0.74
C GLU A 94 -13.58 -13.99 -0.44
N GLU A 95 -14.01 -12.75 -0.18
CA GLU A 95 -14.32 -11.78 -1.23
C GLU A 95 -13.07 -11.36 -2.01
N VAL A 96 -11.94 -11.13 -1.32
CA VAL A 96 -10.64 -10.83 -1.97
C VAL A 96 -10.14 -12.02 -2.79
N GLU A 97 -10.35 -13.25 -2.32
CA GLU A 97 -9.99 -14.46 -3.06
C GLU A 97 -10.87 -14.69 -4.28
N ALA A 98 -12.16 -14.41 -4.18
CA ALA A 98 -13.07 -14.45 -5.32
C ALA A 98 -12.68 -13.44 -6.40
N GLU A 99 -12.30 -12.22 -6.01
CA GLU A 99 -11.80 -11.21 -6.94
C GLU A 99 -10.47 -11.62 -7.57
N PHE A 100 -9.54 -12.17 -6.78
CA PHE A 100 -8.24 -12.65 -7.27
C PHE A 100 -8.35 -13.76 -8.31
N ASN A 101 -9.32 -14.66 -8.14
CA ASN A 101 -9.58 -15.71 -9.13
C ASN A 101 -10.44 -15.21 -10.31
N GLY A 102 -11.02 -14.01 -10.20
CA GLY A 102 -11.80 -13.35 -11.24
C GLY A 102 -10.97 -12.34 -12.03
N ASP A 103 -11.61 -11.24 -12.43
CA ASP A 103 -10.98 -10.13 -13.12
C ASP A 103 -10.65 -9.02 -12.13
N ILE A 104 -9.40 -8.99 -11.65
CA ILE A 104 -8.92 -7.91 -10.78
C ILE A 104 -8.67 -6.65 -11.61
N PRO A 105 -9.20 -5.48 -11.18
CA PRO A 105 -8.81 -4.21 -11.75
C PRO A 105 -7.29 -4.00 -11.69
N ASN A 106 -6.68 -3.71 -12.84
CA ASN A 106 -5.25 -3.43 -12.94
C ASN A 106 -4.90 -2.08 -12.30
N ASP A 107 -4.83 -2.04 -10.98
CA ASP A 107 -4.57 -0.87 -10.16
C ASP A 107 -3.64 -1.24 -9.00
N ASP A 108 -2.51 -0.53 -8.88
CA ASP A 108 -1.49 -0.78 -7.87
C ASP A 108 -2.02 -0.71 -6.44
N THR A 109 -2.99 0.17 -6.17
CA THR A 109 -3.62 0.29 -4.85
C THR A 109 -4.44 -0.95 -4.53
N VAL A 110 -5.18 -1.47 -5.52
CA VAL A 110 -5.99 -2.69 -5.34
C VAL A 110 -5.09 -3.88 -5.00
N PHE A 111 -3.98 -4.06 -5.73
CA PHE A 111 -2.99 -5.10 -5.43
C PHE A 111 -2.39 -4.94 -4.05
N LEU A 112 -1.95 -3.72 -3.69
CA LEU A 112 -1.32 -3.45 -2.41
C LEU A 112 -2.28 -3.70 -1.22
N MET A 113 -3.50 -3.18 -1.27
CA MET A 113 -4.46 -3.33 -0.18
C MET A 113 -4.87 -4.80 0.00
N SER A 114 -5.08 -5.52 -1.10
CA SER A 114 -5.41 -6.95 -1.08
C SER A 114 -4.25 -7.79 -0.54
N ALA A 115 -3.01 -7.49 -0.94
CA ALA A 115 -1.83 -8.14 -0.43
C ALA A 115 -1.64 -7.91 1.08
N ILE A 116 -1.89 -6.69 1.59
CA ILE A 116 -1.82 -6.41 3.03
C ILE A 116 -2.84 -7.24 3.82
N ILE A 117 -4.05 -7.47 3.29
CA ILE A 117 -5.04 -8.36 3.92
C ILE A 117 -4.49 -9.78 4.01
N TYR A 118 -3.99 -10.34 2.90
CA TYR A 118 -3.38 -11.68 2.91
C TYR A 118 -2.17 -11.79 3.84
N MET A 119 -1.31 -10.77 3.90
CA MET A 119 -0.18 -10.72 4.81
C MET A 119 -0.59 -10.79 6.28
N ARG A 120 -1.75 -10.22 6.64
CA ARG A 120 -2.30 -10.27 8.01
C ARG A 120 -2.89 -11.64 8.34
N GLU A 121 -3.45 -12.32 7.35
CA GLU A 121 -3.94 -13.71 7.45
C GLU A 121 -2.83 -14.77 7.31
N GLN A 122 -1.55 -14.35 7.26
CA GLN A 122 -0.38 -15.24 7.07
C GLN A 122 -0.39 -16.00 5.72
N ASN A 123 -1.20 -15.59 4.76
CA ASN A 123 -1.22 -16.17 3.41
C ASN A 123 -0.23 -15.41 2.50
N ILE A 124 1.07 -15.61 2.75
CA ILE A 124 2.12 -14.85 2.06
C ILE A 124 2.24 -15.22 0.58
N ASP A 125 1.97 -16.48 0.21
CA ASP A 125 2.02 -16.94 -1.18
C ASP A 125 1.03 -16.19 -2.08
N ASN A 126 -0.22 -16.03 -1.64
CA ASN A 126 -1.23 -15.28 -2.41
C ASN A 126 -0.90 -13.78 -2.44
N ALA A 127 -0.35 -13.22 -1.35
CA ALA A 127 0.13 -11.84 -1.34
C ALA A 127 1.22 -11.60 -2.40
N LEU A 128 2.22 -12.49 -2.49
CA LEU A 128 3.31 -12.39 -3.48
C LEU A 128 2.80 -12.51 -4.92
N ARG A 129 1.82 -13.39 -5.18
CA ARG A 129 1.22 -13.54 -6.52
C ARG A 129 0.51 -12.28 -7.00
N LEU A 130 -0.21 -11.60 -6.10
CA LEU A 130 -0.82 -10.30 -6.39
C LEU A 130 0.22 -9.23 -6.66
N LEU A 131 1.22 -9.11 -5.76
CA LEU A 131 2.22 -8.05 -5.85
C LEU A 131 3.09 -8.17 -7.09
N HIS A 132 3.31 -9.38 -7.62
CA HIS A 132 4.06 -9.60 -8.86
C HIS A 132 3.38 -9.03 -10.11
N GLN A 133 2.08 -8.68 -10.04
CA GLN A 133 1.37 -8.06 -11.17
C GLN A 133 1.66 -6.56 -11.30
N SER A 134 2.24 -5.93 -10.26
CA SER A 134 2.53 -4.50 -10.22
C SER A 134 4.02 -4.23 -10.11
N ASP A 135 4.48 -3.21 -10.82
CA ASP A 135 5.86 -2.72 -10.77
C ASP A 135 6.06 -1.52 -9.83
N SER A 136 5.01 -1.09 -9.13
CA SER A 136 5.05 0.07 -8.22
C SER A 136 6.05 -0.13 -7.08
N LEU A 137 6.71 0.95 -6.67
CA LEU A 137 7.67 0.93 -5.56
C LEU A 137 7.01 0.46 -4.25
N GLU A 138 5.76 0.83 -3.98
CA GLU A 138 5.05 0.33 -2.78
C GLU A 138 4.75 -1.17 -2.85
N CYS A 139 4.38 -1.69 -4.03
CA CYS A 139 4.15 -3.12 -4.23
C CYS A 139 5.45 -3.92 -4.08
N ARG A 140 6.57 -3.39 -4.59
CA ARG A 140 7.91 -3.96 -4.39
C ARG A 140 8.32 -3.93 -2.92
N ALA A 141 8.06 -2.84 -2.20
CA ALA A 141 8.32 -2.77 -0.76
C ALA A 141 7.47 -3.78 0.04
N ALA A 142 6.21 -3.97 -0.33
CA ALA A 142 5.35 -5.01 0.27
C ALA A 142 5.87 -6.42 -0.06
N THR A 143 6.44 -6.62 -1.25
CA THR A 143 7.10 -7.88 -1.65
C THR A 143 8.32 -8.15 -0.78
N VAL A 144 9.15 -7.13 -0.52
CA VAL A 144 10.27 -7.23 0.44
C VAL A 144 9.77 -7.65 1.82
N GLN A 145 8.72 -7.03 2.34
CA GLN A 145 8.14 -7.44 3.64
C GLN A 145 7.64 -8.89 3.63
N CYS A 146 7.01 -9.35 2.54
CA CYS A 146 6.59 -10.74 2.37
C CYS A 146 7.78 -11.70 2.38
N LEU A 147 8.84 -11.40 1.62
CA LEU A 147 10.04 -12.22 1.54
C LEU A 147 10.77 -12.29 2.88
N LEU A 148 10.83 -11.19 3.63
CA LEU A 148 11.39 -11.17 4.98
C LEU A 148 10.56 -12.02 5.96
N LYS A 149 9.22 -12.05 5.83
CA LYS A 149 8.36 -12.94 6.62
C LYS A 149 8.55 -14.43 6.31
N LEU A 150 9.05 -14.76 5.12
CA LEU A 150 9.39 -16.12 4.70
C LEU A 150 10.85 -16.48 5.01
N ASP A 151 11.58 -15.63 5.74
CA ASP A 151 13.01 -15.76 6.00
C ASP A 151 13.88 -15.84 4.71
N ARG A 152 13.34 -15.36 3.58
CA ARG A 152 14.02 -15.32 2.27
C ARG A 152 14.72 -13.99 2.06
N VAL A 153 15.66 -13.69 2.95
CA VAL A 153 16.47 -12.47 2.94
C VAL A 153 17.28 -12.32 1.64
N ASP A 154 17.67 -13.44 1.03
CA ASP A 154 18.37 -13.50 -0.25
C ASP A 154 17.55 -12.92 -1.40
N LEU A 155 16.24 -13.22 -1.45
CA LEU A 155 15.33 -12.69 -2.44
C LEU A 155 14.94 -11.24 -2.12
N ALA A 156 14.74 -10.94 -0.84
CA ALA A 156 14.45 -9.57 -0.39
C ALA A 156 15.56 -8.59 -0.83
N ALA A 157 16.83 -8.99 -0.70
CA ALA A 157 17.97 -8.19 -1.16
C ALA A 157 17.98 -7.95 -2.68
N LYS A 158 17.52 -8.93 -3.48
CA LYS A 158 17.39 -8.75 -4.94
C LYS A 158 16.30 -7.76 -5.29
N GLU A 159 15.15 -7.81 -4.60
CA GLU A 159 14.08 -6.85 -4.83
C GLU A 159 14.46 -5.42 -4.40
N VAL A 160 15.16 -5.25 -3.27
CA VAL A 160 15.67 -3.93 -2.85
C VAL A 160 16.62 -3.35 -3.90
N LYS A 161 17.51 -4.16 -4.49
CA LYS A 161 18.39 -3.69 -5.57
C LYS A 161 17.60 -3.17 -6.78
N LYS A 162 16.55 -3.88 -7.19
CA LYS A 162 15.66 -3.40 -8.27
C LYS A 162 14.97 -2.09 -7.88
N MET A 163 14.57 -1.92 -6.63
CA MET A 163 14.01 -0.64 -6.16
C MET A 163 15.03 0.49 -6.22
N GLN A 164 16.28 0.24 -5.85
CA GLN A 164 17.38 1.22 -5.95
C GLN A 164 17.69 1.60 -7.40
N GLU A 165 17.60 0.65 -8.34
CA GLU A 165 17.75 0.93 -9.77
C GLU A 165 16.63 1.82 -10.32
N ILE A 166 15.43 1.77 -9.74
CA ILE A 166 14.29 2.61 -10.12
C ILE A 166 14.43 4.02 -9.51
N ASP A 167 14.60 4.08 -8.19
CA ASP A 167 14.75 5.30 -7.42
C ASP A 167 15.39 4.99 -6.06
N GLU A 168 16.70 5.22 -5.96
CA GLU A 168 17.47 5.01 -4.73
C GLU A 168 17.10 6.01 -3.63
N ASP A 169 16.75 7.24 -3.98
CA ASP A 169 16.47 8.32 -3.01
C ASP A 169 15.02 8.31 -2.51
N SER A 170 14.15 7.49 -3.11
CA SER A 170 12.77 7.31 -2.65
C SER A 170 12.73 6.84 -1.20
N THR A 171 11.90 7.49 -0.38
CA THR A 171 11.61 7.08 1.00
C THR A 171 11.19 5.61 1.10
N VAL A 172 10.44 5.10 0.12
CA VAL A 172 9.99 3.70 0.09
C VAL A 172 11.18 2.75 -0.05
N THR A 173 12.14 3.07 -0.92
CA THR A 173 13.36 2.28 -1.14
C THR A 173 14.23 2.29 0.11
N GLN A 174 14.41 3.44 0.73
CA GLN A 174 15.19 3.58 1.97
C GLN A 174 14.57 2.80 3.14
N LEU A 175 13.23 2.80 3.26
CA LEU A 175 12.53 1.98 4.26
C LEU A 175 12.71 0.48 4.01
N ALA A 176 12.59 0.03 2.75
CA ALA A 176 12.78 -1.37 2.40
C ALA A 176 14.22 -1.84 2.68
N LEU A 177 15.22 -0.99 2.39
CA LEU A 177 16.62 -1.23 2.73
C LEU A 177 16.83 -1.33 4.25
N ALA A 178 16.21 -0.44 5.03
CA ALA A 178 16.28 -0.47 6.48
C ALA A 178 15.69 -1.77 7.07
N TRP A 179 14.56 -2.25 6.54
CA TRP A 179 13.96 -3.54 6.96
C TRP A 179 14.88 -4.71 6.64
N LEU A 180 15.47 -4.74 5.45
CA LEU A 180 16.43 -5.77 5.05
C LEU A 180 17.63 -5.82 5.99
N ASN A 181 18.23 -4.66 6.27
CA ASN A 181 19.39 -4.56 7.16
C ASN A 181 19.06 -4.99 8.59
N THR A 182 17.86 -4.65 9.09
CA THR A 182 17.42 -5.08 10.42
C THR A 182 17.26 -6.60 10.51
N ALA A 183 16.73 -7.23 9.45
CA ALA A 183 16.62 -8.69 9.39
C ALA A 183 17.98 -9.39 9.33
N LEU A 184 18.95 -8.82 8.58
CA LEU A 184 20.33 -9.34 8.52
C LEU A 184 21.05 -9.26 9.87
N VAL A 185 20.86 -8.17 10.61
CA VAL A 185 21.45 -8.00 11.95
C VAL A 185 20.84 -8.98 12.96
N SER A 186 19.55 -9.30 12.83
CA SER A 186 18.87 -10.25 13.72
C SER A 186 19.32 -11.71 13.56
N LEU A 187 20.06 -12.02 12.49
CA LEU A 187 20.59 -13.35 12.18
C LEU A 187 22.08 -13.52 12.57
N CYS A 188 22.75 -12.45 13.02
CA CYS A 188 24.13 -12.46 13.52
C CYS A 188 24.15 -12.47 15.05
#